data_AF-C6AET0-F1
#
_entry.id   AF-C6AET0-F1
#
_cell.length_a   1.000
_cell.length_b   1.000
_cell.length_c   1.000
_cell.angle_alpha   90.00
_cell.angle_beta   90.00
_cell.angle_gamma   90.00
#
_symmetry.space_group_name_H-M   'P 1'
#
loop_
_entity.id
_entity.type
_entity.pdbx_description
1 polymer ?
#
loop_
_entity_poly.entity_id
_entity_poly.type
_entity_poly.pdbx_seq_one_letter_code
_entity_poly.pdbx_strand_id
1 'polypeptide(L)'
;MKKDHPHPFPSPSIQEIIALYEKAAAEVTSPESLYKEAPSQSKRLSSIPEKDEERQSLLKEETVHASTNATMPLTRGGSTKRQQQPETTHTTVTSQVTQRAIRVLSEEEIILLLPHHSLVRTYQEEIQRLSAKAYGNPDILQEKMQEIQKNPAAGKELSWRMAAHPESIAKLSGTSTLGFKNRTRKQAEEDFSTLCVTVDCYTKAVKQARESLLQSPEQELKNYERLMGKAAVTELLQKPDQREKETLSEAEISTKIQQHSKVKRHYAQIKYWCEVVFGNANILQSQVETLFQSPEAIETLAQQLVGNPQSFHKYAGISLCGFKNQARRHAEAGLSHLIDAADNYATAVTQVRESILQTEQAKQKRHEPSSKQTQDLHQQQRLSQSVGRTEHSTVTHEEATTSTQQRETDIRLRKTVISKEMAFAN
;
A
#
# COMPACT_ATOMS: atom_id res chain seq x y z
N MET A 1 58.83 -10.36 -26.01
CA MET A 1 58.20 -9.98 -27.30
C MET A 1 56.70 -10.21 -27.15
N LYS A 2 55.90 -9.13 -27.02
CA LYS A 2 54.44 -9.19 -26.88
C LYS A 2 53.81 -9.14 -28.28
N LYS A 3 52.79 -9.96 -28.53
CA LYS A 3 51.93 -9.91 -29.72
C LYS A 3 50.58 -9.34 -29.29
N ASP A 4 50.19 -8.23 -29.91
CA ASP A 4 48.88 -7.60 -29.77
C ASP A 4 47.83 -8.33 -30.61
N HIS A 5 46.62 -8.50 -30.07
CA HIS A 5 45.40 -8.73 -30.85
C HIS A 5 44.36 -7.68 -30.39
N PRO A 6 43.59 -7.09 -31.32
CA PRO A 6 42.79 -5.89 -31.05
C PRO A 6 41.42 -6.21 -30.45
N HIS A 7 40.95 -5.32 -29.58
CA HIS A 7 39.61 -5.34 -28.99
C HIS A 7 38.56 -4.92 -30.04
N PRO A 8 37.39 -5.58 -30.14
CA PRO A 8 36.31 -5.14 -31.01
C PRO A 8 35.57 -3.98 -30.33
N PHE A 9 35.29 -2.93 -31.12
CA PHE A 9 34.54 -1.71 -30.79
C PHE A 9 35.35 -0.59 -30.10
N PRO A 10 35.80 0.43 -30.84
CA PRO A 10 36.23 1.68 -30.24
C PRO A 10 35.00 2.38 -29.66
N SER A 11 35.01 2.65 -28.35
CA SER A 11 34.05 3.55 -27.73
C SER A 11 34.22 4.95 -28.35
N PRO A 12 33.15 5.59 -28.83
CA PRO A 12 33.25 6.89 -29.49
C PRO A 12 33.86 7.92 -28.54
N SER A 13 34.69 8.79 -29.11
CA SER A 13 35.34 9.86 -28.35
C SER A 13 34.25 10.79 -27.80
N ILE A 14 34.51 11.39 -26.63
CA ILE A 14 33.59 12.36 -26.00
C ILE A 14 33.22 13.48 -26.98
N GLN A 15 34.12 13.85 -27.91
CA GLN A 15 33.85 14.82 -28.97
C GLN A 15 32.82 14.34 -30.00
N GLU A 16 32.80 13.05 -30.34
CA GLU A 16 31.78 12.47 -31.24
C GLU A 16 30.40 12.44 -30.56
N ILE A 17 30.36 12.17 -29.25
CA ILE A 17 29.12 12.20 -28.48
C ILE A 17 28.53 13.61 -28.42
N ILE A 18 29.38 14.62 -28.23
CA ILE A 18 28.96 16.04 -28.24
C ILE A 18 28.43 16.43 -29.62
N ALA A 19 29.13 16.05 -30.70
CA ALA A 19 28.69 16.35 -32.07
C ALA A 19 27.33 15.70 -32.42
N LEU A 20 27.06 14.49 -31.92
CA LEU A 20 25.77 13.83 -32.09
C LEU A 20 24.64 14.56 -31.33
N TYR A 21 24.94 15.09 -30.14
CA TYR A 21 23.97 15.86 -29.36
C TYR A 21 23.65 17.21 -29.98
N GLU A 22 24.66 17.91 -30.50
CA GLU A 22 24.48 19.20 -31.19
C GLU A 22 23.70 19.04 -32.50
N LYS A 23 23.93 17.95 -33.23
CA LYS A 23 23.18 17.61 -34.44
C LYS A 23 21.70 17.32 -34.15
N ALA A 24 21.41 16.58 -33.07
CA ALA A 24 20.04 16.31 -32.65
C ALA A 24 19.32 17.58 -32.16
N ALA A 25 20.03 18.51 -31.51
CA ALA A 25 19.47 19.79 -31.06
C ALA A 25 19.15 20.74 -32.23
N ALA A 26 19.95 20.68 -33.30
CA ALA A 26 19.71 21.44 -34.53
C ALA A 26 18.50 20.93 -35.33
N GLU A 27 18.23 19.61 -35.29
CA GLU A 27 17.04 19.03 -35.94
C GLU A 27 15.72 19.40 -35.24
N VAL A 28 15.77 19.77 -33.95
CA VAL A 28 14.61 20.30 -33.20
C VAL A 28 14.41 21.80 -33.43
N THR A 29 15.42 22.48 -34.01
CA THR A 29 15.43 23.93 -34.19
C THR A 29 15.66 24.29 -35.67
N SER A 30 14.67 24.09 -36.52
CA SER A 30 14.58 24.80 -37.80
C SER A 30 13.13 25.24 -38.08
N PRO A 31 12.93 26.40 -38.76
CA PRO A 31 11.72 27.20 -38.63
C PRO A 31 10.84 27.15 -39.90
N GLU A 32 9.64 26.60 -39.77
CA GLU A 32 8.52 26.78 -40.69
C GLU A 32 7.26 26.58 -39.82
N SER A 33 6.43 27.58 -39.51
CA SER A 33 5.72 28.47 -40.41
C SER A 33 5.34 29.79 -39.73
N LEU A 34 5.47 30.89 -40.49
CA LEU A 34 4.94 32.22 -40.23
C LEU A 34 3.41 32.25 -40.08
N TYR A 35 2.90 32.83 -38.99
CA TYR A 35 1.75 33.75 -39.07
C TYR A 35 1.94 34.91 -38.08
N LYS A 36 1.87 36.12 -38.64
CA LYS A 36 1.85 37.42 -37.94
C LYS A 36 0.50 37.60 -37.24
N GLU A 37 0.51 38.05 -35.98
CA GLU A 37 -0.36 39.17 -35.56
C GLU A 37 0.17 39.83 -34.27
N ALA A 38 0.08 41.16 -34.22
CA ALA A 38 0.55 42.01 -33.13
C ALA A 38 -0.67 42.57 -32.33
N PRO A 39 -0.48 43.37 -31.26
CA PRO A 39 -1.00 43.09 -29.93
C PRO A 39 -2.34 43.78 -29.64
N SER A 40 -3.13 43.23 -28.71
CA SER A 40 -4.26 43.96 -28.12
C SER A 40 -4.58 43.53 -26.69
N GLN A 41 -5.17 44.50 -26.00
CA GLN A 41 -5.14 44.74 -24.58
C GLN A 41 -6.06 43.85 -23.74
N SER A 42 -5.66 43.66 -22.48
CA SER A 42 -6.47 43.57 -21.26
C SER A 42 -7.98 43.32 -21.41
N LYS A 43 -8.45 42.15 -20.94
CA LYS A 43 -9.74 42.04 -20.25
C LYS A 43 -9.76 40.85 -19.29
N ARG A 44 -10.20 41.17 -18.08
CA ARG A 44 -10.42 40.33 -16.90
C ARG A 44 -11.82 39.68 -16.99
N LEU A 45 -11.97 38.53 -16.32
CA LEU A 45 -13.21 37.73 -16.06
C LEU A 45 -13.68 36.89 -17.27
N SER A 46 -14.06 35.61 -17.17
CA SER A 46 -14.68 34.86 -16.07
C SER A 46 -14.49 33.33 -16.20
N SER A 47 -14.69 32.66 -15.06
CA SER A 47 -15.05 31.25 -14.80
C SER A 47 -15.72 30.39 -15.89
N ILE A 48 -15.52 29.06 -15.78
CA ILE A 48 -16.42 27.87 -16.00
C ILE A 48 -15.61 26.71 -16.67
N PRO A 49 -15.86 25.40 -16.42
CA PRO A 49 -15.98 24.61 -15.18
C PRO A 49 -15.09 23.32 -15.18
N GLU A 50 -15.02 22.60 -14.07
CA GLU A 50 -14.57 21.20 -14.04
C GLU A 50 -15.57 20.28 -14.78
N LYS A 51 -15.05 19.42 -15.67
CA LYS A 51 -15.53 18.06 -15.95
C LYS A 51 -14.50 17.32 -16.82
N ASP A 52 -14.38 16.02 -16.57
CA ASP A 52 -13.64 15.00 -17.31
C ASP A 52 -12.18 14.73 -16.94
N GLU A 53 -11.94 14.15 -15.75
CA GLU A 53 -10.84 13.20 -15.54
C GLU A 53 -11.24 11.97 -14.68
N GLU A 54 -12.54 11.63 -14.63
CA GLU A 54 -13.03 10.47 -13.85
C GLU A 54 -13.41 9.24 -14.71
N ARG A 55 -12.96 9.19 -15.98
CA ARG A 55 -13.35 8.13 -16.94
C ARG A 55 -12.21 7.43 -17.69
N GLN A 56 -10.98 7.41 -17.18
CA GLN A 56 -9.87 6.70 -17.84
C GLN A 56 -9.21 5.55 -17.05
N SER A 57 -9.78 5.13 -15.91
CA SER A 57 -9.26 3.95 -15.17
C SER A 57 -10.24 2.77 -15.07
N LEU A 58 -11.32 2.73 -15.88
CA LEU A 58 -12.40 1.76 -15.68
C LEU A 58 -12.90 1.03 -16.94
N LEU A 59 -12.09 0.92 -18.01
CA LEU A 59 -12.47 0.13 -19.20
C LEU A 59 -11.24 -0.48 -19.88
N LYS A 60 -10.80 -1.66 -19.40
CA LYS A 60 -10.09 -2.63 -20.24
C LYS A 60 -10.25 -4.03 -19.67
N GLU A 61 -11.17 -4.76 -20.32
CA GLU A 61 -11.63 -6.15 -20.19
C GLU A 61 -13.14 -6.08 -19.95
N GLU A 62 -13.99 -6.31 -20.94
CA GLU A 62 -14.27 -7.59 -21.60
C GLU A 62 -15.41 -7.28 -22.59
N THR A 63 -15.34 -7.50 -23.92
CA THR A 63 -15.81 -8.67 -24.71
C THR A 63 -16.00 -8.12 -26.15
N VAL A 64 -15.89 -8.88 -27.25
CA VAL A 64 -16.99 -9.67 -27.86
C VAL A 64 -16.44 -10.58 -28.98
N HIS A 65 -16.72 -11.88 -28.82
CA HIS A 65 -17.24 -12.93 -29.73
C HIS A 65 -16.99 -12.95 -31.26
N ALA A 66 -16.72 -14.16 -31.80
CA ALA A 66 -17.72 -15.09 -32.38
C ALA A 66 -17.04 -16.43 -32.80
N SER A 67 -17.54 -17.63 -32.43
CA SER A 67 -18.56 -18.47 -33.12
C SER A 67 -18.11 -18.88 -34.55
N THR A 68 -18.18 -20.12 -35.07
CA THR A 68 -18.99 -21.31 -34.81
C THR A 68 -18.51 -22.48 -35.71
N ASN A 69 -18.96 -23.70 -35.39
CA ASN A 69 -19.24 -24.85 -36.27
C ASN A 69 -18.26 -26.05 -36.30
N ALA A 70 -18.80 -27.16 -35.81
CA ALA A 70 -18.40 -28.53 -36.10
C ALA A 70 -18.97 -29.00 -37.45
N THR A 71 -18.24 -29.89 -38.15
CA THR A 71 -18.76 -30.95 -39.05
C THR A 71 -17.61 -31.93 -39.36
N MET A 72 -17.80 -33.23 -39.06
CA MET A 72 -16.93 -34.33 -39.51
C MET A 72 -17.26 -34.73 -40.97
N PRO A 73 -16.38 -35.48 -41.67
CA PRO A 73 -16.63 -36.94 -41.77
C PRO A 73 -15.39 -37.86 -41.74
N LEU A 74 -15.57 -38.98 -41.04
CA LEU A 74 -15.40 -40.38 -41.50
C LEU A 74 -14.06 -40.87 -42.11
N THR A 75 -13.39 -41.80 -41.40
CA THR A 75 -12.88 -43.15 -41.81
C THR A 75 -11.78 -43.58 -40.80
N ARG A 76 -11.50 -44.83 -40.44
CA ARG A 76 -12.07 -46.18 -40.60
C ARG A 76 -11.14 -47.10 -39.78
N GLY A 77 -11.70 -48.06 -39.05
CA GLY A 77 -11.05 -49.36 -38.85
C GLY A 77 -10.71 -49.79 -37.42
N GLY A 78 -11.37 -50.87 -36.96
CA GLY A 78 -10.76 -51.84 -36.05
C GLY A 78 -11.55 -52.21 -34.79
N SER A 79 -12.59 -53.04 -34.97
CA SER A 79 -12.96 -54.23 -34.18
C SER A 79 -12.23 -54.46 -32.83
N THR A 80 -12.86 -54.90 -31.72
CA THR A 80 -13.50 -56.23 -31.59
C THR A 80 -14.25 -56.39 -30.25
N LYS A 81 -15.46 -57.01 -30.30
CA LYS A 81 -16.20 -57.86 -29.33
C LYS A 81 -16.25 -57.48 -27.83
N ARG A 82 -17.42 -57.32 -27.17
CA ARG A 82 -18.63 -58.18 -26.96
C ARG A 82 -18.65 -58.66 -25.50
N GLN A 83 -19.60 -58.17 -24.71
CA GLN A 83 -20.64 -58.99 -24.03
C GLN A 83 -21.62 -58.09 -23.27
N GLN A 84 -22.91 -58.39 -23.43
CA GLN A 84 -24.07 -57.75 -22.81
C GLN A 84 -24.49 -58.57 -21.56
N GLN A 85 -24.74 -57.86 -20.44
CA GLN A 85 -25.88 -57.94 -19.47
C GLN A 85 -26.34 -59.29 -18.86
N PRO A 86 -27.17 -59.35 -17.77
CA PRO A 86 -27.98 -58.28 -17.15
C PRO A 86 -28.03 -58.21 -15.59
N GLU A 87 -28.51 -57.04 -15.12
CA GLU A 87 -29.49 -56.75 -14.05
C GLU A 87 -29.35 -57.07 -12.54
N THR A 88 -29.72 -56.02 -11.78
CA THR A 88 -30.37 -55.95 -10.46
C THR A 88 -29.55 -56.27 -9.20
N THR A 89 -29.31 -55.24 -8.37
CA THR A 89 -29.94 -55.08 -7.04
C THR A 89 -29.65 -53.67 -6.53
N HIS A 90 -30.69 -53.00 -6.05
CA HIS A 90 -30.64 -51.69 -5.42
C HIS A 90 -29.71 -51.68 -4.20
N THR A 91 -28.79 -50.73 -4.12
CA THR A 91 -28.35 -50.20 -2.83
C THR A 91 -28.09 -48.72 -3.00
N THR A 92 -29.06 -47.94 -2.53
CA THR A 92 -28.90 -46.56 -2.10
C THR A 92 -27.74 -46.49 -1.11
N VAL A 93 -26.53 -46.18 -1.59
CA VAL A 93 -25.52 -45.53 -0.76
C VAL A 93 -25.49 -44.09 -1.20
N THR A 94 -26.26 -43.29 -0.47
CA THR A 94 -26.10 -41.84 -0.38
C THR A 94 -24.68 -41.59 0.12
N SER A 95 -23.69 -41.62 -0.79
CA SER A 95 -22.41 -40.98 -0.54
C SER A 95 -22.70 -39.49 -0.53
N GLN A 96 -22.98 -38.99 0.67
CA GLN A 96 -22.87 -37.59 1.02
C GLN A 96 -21.47 -37.15 0.64
N VAL A 97 -21.31 -36.71 -0.61
CA VAL A 97 -20.32 -35.72 -0.97
C VAL A 97 -20.72 -34.49 -0.17
N THR A 98 -20.25 -34.42 1.08
CA THR A 98 -20.06 -33.14 1.73
C THR A 98 -19.20 -32.38 0.74
N GLN A 99 -19.79 -31.44 0.02
CA GLN A 99 -19.07 -30.41 -0.71
C GLN A 99 -18.24 -29.69 0.35
N ARG A 100 -17.07 -30.25 0.64
CA ARG A 100 -16.04 -29.59 1.42
C ARG A 100 -15.67 -28.42 0.54
N ALA A 101 -16.14 -27.23 0.91
CA ALA A 101 -15.77 -26.01 0.22
C ALA A 101 -14.24 -26.00 0.18
N ILE A 102 -13.67 -26.22 -1.01
CA ILE A 102 -12.23 -26.22 -1.21
C ILE A 102 -11.80 -24.81 -0.80
N ARG A 103 -11.14 -24.68 0.35
CA ARG A 103 -10.67 -23.39 0.82
C ARG A 103 -9.54 -22.98 -0.11
N VAL A 104 -9.82 -22.07 -1.03
CA VAL A 104 -8.80 -21.40 -1.83
C VAL A 104 -8.23 -20.27 -1.00
N LEU A 105 -6.91 -20.24 -0.82
CA LEU A 105 -6.22 -19.14 -0.16
C LEU A 105 -6.06 -17.97 -1.13
N SER A 106 -6.25 -16.74 -0.66
CA SER A 106 -5.92 -15.55 -1.44
C SER A 106 -4.41 -15.36 -1.53
N GLU A 107 -3.96 -14.56 -2.49
CA GLU A 107 -2.53 -14.25 -2.66
C GLU A 107 -1.94 -13.58 -1.41
N GLU A 108 -2.72 -12.72 -0.75
CA GLU A 108 -2.35 -12.04 0.49
C GLU A 108 -2.20 -13.03 1.65
N GLU A 109 -3.12 -13.98 1.78
CA GLU A 109 -3.04 -15.05 2.78
C GLU A 109 -1.77 -15.91 2.57
N ILE A 110 -1.46 -16.24 1.31
CA ILE A 110 -0.25 -16.98 0.96
C ILE A 110 1.00 -16.18 1.36
N ILE A 111 1.08 -14.90 0.99
CA ILE A 111 2.21 -14.02 1.33
C ILE A 111 2.40 -13.92 2.84
N LEU A 112 1.33 -13.86 3.63
CA LEU A 112 1.40 -13.81 5.09
C LEU A 112 1.92 -15.12 5.70
N LEU A 113 1.63 -16.26 5.09
CA LEU A 113 2.08 -17.57 5.58
C LEU A 113 3.54 -17.89 5.19
N LEU A 114 4.01 -17.40 4.03
CA LEU A 114 5.34 -17.75 3.49
C LEU A 114 6.53 -17.53 4.46
N PRO A 115 6.64 -16.39 5.18
CA PRO A 115 7.71 -16.19 6.17
C PRO A 115 7.74 -17.22 7.29
N HIS A 116 6.61 -17.89 7.54
CA HIS A 116 6.49 -18.90 8.57
C HIS A 116 6.76 -20.32 8.08
N HIS A 117 6.94 -20.53 6.77
CA HIS A 117 7.33 -21.82 6.23
C HIS A 117 8.76 -22.18 6.71
N SER A 118 8.94 -23.39 7.23
CA SER A 118 10.19 -23.81 7.87
C SER A 118 11.44 -23.61 6.99
N LEU A 119 11.39 -24.07 5.74
CA LEU A 119 12.50 -23.90 4.79
C LEU A 119 12.73 -22.44 4.40
N VAL A 120 11.66 -21.66 4.21
CA VAL A 120 11.77 -20.25 3.82
C VAL A 120 12.43 -19.46 4.94
N ARG A 121 11.98 -19.66 6.19
CA ARG A 121 12.58 -19.05 7.39
C ARG A 121 14.06 -19.40 7.53
N THR A 122 14.39 -20.69 7.42
CA THR A 122 15.78 -21.17 7.56
C THR A 122 16.70 -20.50 6.54
N TYR A 123 16.28 -20.45 5.27
CA TYR A 123 17.06 -19.78 4.24
C TYR A 123 17.11 -18.26 4.43
N GLN A 124 16.04 -17.63 4.94
CA GLN A 124 16.03 -16.20 5.24
C GLN A 124 17.06 -15.85 6.33
N GLU A 125 17.11 -16.62 7.42
CA GLU A 125 18.11 -16.46 8.48
C GLU A 125 19.54 -16.67 7.97
N GLU A 126 19.73 -17.69 7.13
CA GLU A 126 21.04 -17.99 6.54
C GLU A 126 21.49 -16.90 5.55
N ILE A 127 20.56 -16.33 4.76
CA ILE A 127 20.82 -15.18 3.89
C ILE A 127 21.25 -13.98 4.73
N GLN A 128 20.57 -13.67 5.83
CA GLN A 128 20.96 -12.57 6.72
C GLN A 128 22.36 -12.79 7.29
N ARG A 129 22.65 -14.00 7.78
CA ARG A 129 23.96 -14.38 8.33
C ARG A 129 25.08 -14.26 7.30
N LEU A 130 24.86 -14.73 6.07
CA LEU A 130 25.83 -14.67 4.99
C LEU A 130 25.98 -13.25 4.44
N SER A 131 24.90 -12.47 4.39
CA SER A 131 24.93 -11.05 4.00
C SER A 131 25.75 -10.21 4.97
N ALA A 132 25.62 -10.46 6.28
CA ALA A 132 26.47 -9.83 7.29
C ALA A 132 27.97 -10.12 7.06
N LYS A 133 28.32 -11.34 6.64
CA LYS A 133 29.73 -11.70 6.35
C LYS A 133 30.24 -11.14 5.02
N ALA A 134 29.44 -11.25 3.95
CA ALA A 134 29.81 -10.82 2.61
C ALA A 134 29.83 -9.29 2.47
N TYR A 135 28.81 -8.60 2.99
CA TYR A 135 28.59 -7.17 2.80
C TYR A 135 28.72 -6.33 4.08
N GLY A 136 28.79 -6.95 5.25
CA GLY A 136 28.81 -6.22 6.52
C GLY A 136 27.43 -5.74 6.97
N ASN A 137 26.36 -6.13 6.28
CA ASN A 137 24.98 -5.76 6.58
C ASN A 137 24.04 -6.99 6.43
N PRO A 138 23.41 -7.47 7.52
CA PRO A 138 22.49 -8.61 7.44
C PRO A 138 21.22 -8.32 6.63
N ASP A 139 20.76 -7.07 6.61
CA ASP A 139 19.46 -6.70 6.05
C ASP A 139 19.54 -6.23 4.60
N ILE A 140 20.73 -6.28 3.98
CA ILE A 140 20.97 -5.74 2.63
C ILE A 140 20.11 -6.40 1.54
N LEU A 141 19.68 -7.65 1.76
CA LEU A 141 18.81 -8.38 0.83
C LEU A 141 17.35 -8.49 1.32
N GLN A 142 16.98 -7.81 2.41
CA GLN A 142 15.66 -7.95 3.03
C GLN A 142 14.52 -7.57 2.08
N GLU A 143 14.62 -6.42 1.41
CA GLU A 143 13.63 -5.98 0.42
C GLU A 143 13.53 -6.97 -0.75
N LYS A 144 14.69 -7.50 -1.20
CA LYS A 144 14.74 -8.47 -2.29
C LYS A 144 14.13 -9.82 -1.91
N MET A 145 14.29 -10.25 -0.66
CA MET A 145 13.61 -11.43 -0.14
C MET A 145 12.09 -11.25 -0.08
N GLN A 146 11.60 -10.05 0.25
CA GLN A 146 10.16 -9.72 0.20
C GLN A 146 9.63 -9.69 -1.24
N GLU A 147 10.41 -9.14 -2.17
CA GLU A 147 10.09 -9.14 -3.60
C GLU A 147 9.95 -10.58 -4.14
N ILE A 148 10.84 -11.48 -3.75
CA ILE A 148 10.78 -12.90 -4.10
C ILE A 148 9.56 -13.60 -3.51
N GLN A 149 9.15 -13.27 -2.27
CA GLN A 149 7.92 -13.83 -1.67
C GLN A 149 6.67 -13.43 -2.46
N LYS A 150 6.61 -12.18 -2.95
CA LYS A 150 5.52 -11.70 -3.81
C LYS A 150 5.60 -12.29 -5.22
N ASN A 151 6.80 -12.44 -5.76
CA ASN A 151 7.04 -12.98 -7.09
C ASN A 151 8.34 -13.80 -7.15
N PRO A 152 8.26 -15.13 -7.10
CA PRO A 152 9.45 -16.00 -7.17
C PRO A 152 10.27 -15.85 -8.45
N ALA A 153 9.71 -15.27 -9.53
CA ALA A 153 10.47 -14.99 -10.75
C ALA A 153 11.58 -13.94 -10.51
N ALA A 154 11.38 -13.01 -9.58
CA ALA A 154 12.38 -12.00 -9.21
C ALA A 154 13.67 -12.62 -8.66
N GLY A 155 13.61 -13.84 -8.11
CA GLY A 155 14.78 -14.52 -7.58
C GLY A 155 15.79 -14.91 -8.66
N LYS A 156 15.33 -15.22 -9.88
CA LYS A 156 16.22 -15.47 -11.03
C LYS A 156 17.00 -14.22 -11.43
N GLU A 157 16.31 -13.08 -11.45
CA GLU A 157 16.92 -11.79 -11.77
C GLU A 157 17.94 -11.41 -10.69
N LEU A 158 17.59 -11.58 -9.42
CA LEU A 158 18.50 -11.32 -8.30
C LEU A 158 19.75 -12.21 -8.38
N SER A 159 19.58 -13.50 -8.61
CA SER A 159 20.68 -14.46 -8.76
C SER A 159 21.63 -14.06 -9.89
N TRP A 160 21.10 -13.71 -11.07
CA TRP A 160 21.91 -13.23 -12.18
C TRP A 160 22.66 -11.94 -11.82
N ARG A 161 21.98 -10.97 -11.21
CA ARG A 161 22.58 -9.69 -10.79
C ARG A 161 23.70 -9.90 -9.78
N MET A 162 23.52 -10.80 -8.81
CA MET A 162 24.54 -11.16 -7.83
C MET A 162 25.75 -11.79 -8.51
N ALA A 163 25.55 -12.75 -9.39
CA ALA A 163 26.64 -13.45 -10.07
C ALA A 163 27.44 -12.52 -11.02
N ALA A 164 26.76 -11.65 -11.76
CA ALA A 164 27.39 -10.77 -12.75
C ALA A 164 27.97 -9.50 -12.11
N HIS A 165 27.26 -8.92 -11.13
CA HIS A 165 27.56 -7.61 -10.56
C HIS A 165 27.33 -7.58 -9.05
N PRO A 166 28.16 -8.28 -8.25
CA PRO A 166 28.02 -8.35 -6.79
C PRO A 166 28.03 -6.96 -6.12
N GLU A 167 28.88 -6.06 -6.61
CA GLU A 167 28.99 -4.70 -6.07
C GLU A 167 27.83 -3.77 -6.46
N SER A 168 26.91 -4.20 -7.35
CA SER A 168 25.68 -3.44 -7.65
C SER A 168 24.70 -3.41 -6.47
N ILE A 169 24.83 -4.36 -5.54
CA ILE A 169 24.00 -4.44 -4.33
C ILE A 169 24.66 -3.62 -3.22
N ALA A 170 25.91 -3.96 -2.91
CA ALA A 170 26.74 -3.26 -1.94
C ALA A 170 28.21 -3.63 -2.12
N LYS A 171 29.10 -2.83 -1.54
CA LYS A 171 30.53 -3.14 -1.51
C LYS A 171 30.80 -4.38 -0.65
N LEU A 172 31.59 -5.33 -1.16
CA LEU A 172 32.04 -6.47 -0.36
C LEU A 172 32.94 -6.05 0.81
N SER A 173 32.78 -6.74 1.93
CA SER A 173 33.54 -6.54 3.16
C SER A 173 35.05 -6.65 2.93
N GLY A 174 35.81 -5.93 3.74
CA GLY A 174 37.28 -5.87 3.63
C GLY A 174 37.77 -4.99 2.48
N THR A 175 39.07 -5.09 2.20
CA THR A 175 39.76 -4.22 1.23
C THR A 175 40.48 -5.03 0.16
N SER A 176 40.46 -4.50 -1.07
CA SER A 176 41.27 -4.96 -2.20
C SER A 176 41.93 -3.74 -2.82
N THR A 177 43.27 -3.68 -2.77
CA THR A 177 44.06 -2.56 -3.30
C THR A 177 45.08 -3.13 -4.27
N LEU A 178 45.09 -2.65 -5.51
CA LEU A 178 46.00 -3.13 -6.57
C LEU A 178 45.98 -4.66 -6.74
N GLY A 179 44.82 -5.30 -6.55
CA GLY A 179 44.65 -6.76 -6.64
C GLY A 179 45.03 -7.54 -5.37
N PHE A 180 45.62 -6.91 -4.36
CA PHE A 180 45.91 -7.54 -3.07
C PHE A 180 44.69 -7.47 -2.15
N LYS A 181 44.14 -8.63 -1.81
CA LYS A 181 42.96 -8.81 -0.94
C LYS A 181 43.37 -9.12 0.49
N ASN A 182 42.83 -8.38 1.46
CA ASN A 182 43.01 -8.71 2.88
C ASN A 182 42.20 -9.97 3.26
N ARG A 183 42.44 -10.53 4.46
CA ARG A 183 41.75 -11.75 4.92
C ARG A 183 40.23 -11.59 4.94
N THR A 184 39.74 -10.45 5.42
CA THR A 184 38.31 -10.14 5.45
C THR A 184 37.70 -10.16 4.06
N ARG A 185 38.39 -9.61 3.05
CA ARG A 185 37.94 -9.61 1.66
C ARG A 185 37.87 -11.02 1.07
N LYS A 186 38.89 -11.86 1.31
CA LYS A 186 38.87 -13.25 0.84
C LYS A 186 37.70 -14.02 1.44
N GLN A 187 37.49 -13.88 2.76
CA GLN A 187 36.38 -14.51 3.45
C GLN A 187 35.02 -14.02 2.92
N ALA A 188 34.88 -12.72 2.68
CA ALA A 188 33.66 -12.13 2.13
C ALA A 188 33.32 -12.69 0.74
N GLU A 189 34.31 -12.96 -0.11
CA GLU A 189 34.10 -13.56 -1.44
C GLU A 189 33.69 -15.04 -1.37
N GLU A 190 34.23 -15.80 -0.40
CA GLU A 190 33.82 -17.19 -0.13
C GLU A 190 32.38 -17.24 0.41
N ASP A 191 32.07 -16.40 1.41
CA ASP A 191 30.72 -16.28 1.97
C ASP A 191 29.73 -15.75 0.91
N PHE A 192 30.17 -14.86 0.01
CA PHE A 192 29.35 -14.37 -1.10
C PHE A 192 28.98 -15.47 -2.10
N SER A 193 29.91 -16.37 -2.41
CA SER A 193 29.63 -17.52 -3.28
C SER A 193 28.57 -18.42 -2.66
N THR A 194 28.67 -18.65 -1.35
CA THR A 194 27.65 -19.39 -0.59
C THR A 194 26.32 -18.64 -0.57
N LEU A 195 26.35 -17.32 -0.38
CA LEU A 195 25.16 -16.46 -0.37
C LEU A 195 24.37 -16.57 -1.69
N CYS A 196 25.03 -16.60 -2.84
CA CYS A 196 24.37 -16.76 -4.15
C CYS A 196 23.57 -18.08 -4.21
N VAL A 197 24.19 -19.18 -3.80
CA VAL A 197 23.53 -20.50 -3.78
C VAL A 197 22.36 -20.51 -2.80
N THR A 198 22.52 -19.88 -1.63
CA THR A 198 21.45 -19.77 -0.63
C THR A 198 20.27 -18.97 -1.15
N VAL A 199 20.49 -17.89 -1.90
CA VAL A 199 19.43 -17.10 -2.55
C VAL A 199 18.68 -17.92 -3.61
N ASP A 200 19.38 -18.73 -4.40
CA ASP A 200 18.73 -19.65 -5.34
C ASP A 200 17.87 -20.69 -4.63
N CYS A 201 18.38 -21.27 -3.54
CA CYS A 201 17.65 -22.22 -2.72
C CYS A 201 16.43 -21.59 -2.04
N TYR A 202 16.56 -20.36 -1.52
CA TYR A 202 15.45 -19.58 -0.97
C TYR A 202 14.36 -19.37 -2.02
N THR A 203 14.73 -18.96 -3.24
CA THR A 203 13.79 -18.75 -4.35
C THR A 203 13.02 -20.04 -4.67
N LYS A 204 13.71 -21.18 -4.71
CA LYS A 204 13.08 -22.50 -4.92
C LYS A 204 12.16 -22.87 -3.75
N ALA A 205 12.58 -22.63 -2.51
CA ALA A 205 11.78 -22.91 -1.32
C ALA A 205 10.49 -22.08 -1.28
N VAL A 206 10.57 -20.79 -1.61
CA VAL A 206 9.40 -19.91 -1.72
C VAL A 206 8.46 -20.41 -2.81
N LYS A 207 8.99 -20.72 -4.00
CA LYS A 207 8.19 -21.25 -5.11
C LYS A 207 7.45 -22.53 -4.70
N GLN A 208 8.16 -23.47 -4.09
CA GLN A 208 7.59 -24.73 -3.62
C GLN A 208 6.53 -24.51 -2.53
N ALA A 209 6.78 -23.63 -1.57
CA ALA A 209 5.83 -23.31 -0.51
C ALA A 209 4.53 -22.70 -1.07
N ARG A 210 4.63 -21.79 -2.05
CA ARG A 210 3.47 -21.24 -2.76
C ARG A 210 2.70 -22.31 -3.51
N GLU A 211 3.39 -23.14 -4.29
CA GLU A 211 2.76 -24.24 -5.02
C GLU A 211 2.04 -25.21 -4.08
N SER A 212 2.62 -25.52 -2.92
CA SER A 212 2.04 -26.40 -1.91
C SER A 212 0.78 -25.80 -1.26
N LEU A 213 0.80 -24.49 -0.98
CA LEU A 213 -0.34 -23.74 -0.46
C LEU A 213 -1.48 -23.63 -1.50
N LEU A 214 -1.15 -23.54 -2.79
CA LEU A 214 -2.14 -23.50 -3.88
C LEU A 214 -2.74 -24.87 -4.17
N GLN A 215 -1.92 -25.94 -4.17
CA GLN A 215 -2.38 -27.29 -4.50
C GLN A 215 -3.11 -27.98 -3.34
N SER A 216 -2.64 -27.76 -2.11
CA SER A 216 -3.16 -28.44 -0.92
C SER A 216 -3.29 -27.52 0.31
N PRO A 217 -4.10 -26.44 0.20
CA PRO A 217 -4.22 -25.41 1.25
C PRO A 217 -4.62 -25.99 2.62
N GLU A 218 -5.56 -26.94 2.64
CA GLU A 218 -6.04 -27.55 3.89
C GLU A 218 -4.97 -28.33 4.64
N GLN A 219 -4.09 -29.03 3.91
CA GLN A 219 -3.00 -29.81 4.49
C GLN A 219 -1.89 -28.88 4.97
N GLU A 220 -1.52 -27.89 4.16
CA GLU A 220 -0.49 -26.93 4.57
C GLU A 220 -0.95 -26.10 5.78
N LEU A 221 -2.19 -25.63 5.82
CA LEU A 221 -2.70 -24.91 6.99
C LEU A 221 -2.57 -25.74 8.27
N LYS A 222 -2.85 -27.05 8.24
CA LYS A 222 -2.62 -27.93 9.40
C LYS A 222 -1.13 -28.00 9.79
N ASN A 223 -0.22 -27.98 8.82
CA ASN A 223 1.22 -27.93 9.09
C ASN A 223 1.58 -26.61 9.81
N TYR A 224 1.06 -25.47 9.34
CA TYR A 224 1.24 -24.19 10.02
C TYR A 224 0.61 -24.18 11.42
N GLU A 225 -0.62 -24.69 11.57
CA GLU A 225 -1.30 -24.77 12.87
C GLU A 225 -0.48 -25.60 13.87
N ARG A 226 0.19 -26.66 13.40
CA ARG A 226 1.11 -27.46 14.22
C ARG A 226 2.39 -26.70 14.56
N LEU A 227 2.93 -25.90 13.65
CA LEU A 227 4.19 -25.19 13.81
C LEU A 227 4.07 -23.97 14.74
N MET A 228 3.03 -23.16 14.57
CA MET A 228 2.87 -21.87 15.26
C MET A 228 1.60 -21.77 16.10
N GLY A 229 0.77 -22.80 16.11
CA GLY A 229 -0.48 -22.84 16.85
C GLY A 229 -1.68 -22.36 16.02
N LYS A 230 -2.82 -23.00 16.24
CA LYS A 230 -4.08 -22.68 15.53
C LYS A 230 -4.53 -21.23 15.71
N ALA A 231 -4.35 -20.68 16.91
CA ALA A 231 -4.68 -19.29 17.21
C ALA A 231 -3.87 -18.31 16.34
N ALA A 232 -2.55 -18.51 16.24
CA ALA A 232 -1.67 -17.66 15.45
C ALA A 232 -1.95 -17.74 13.95
N VAL A 233 -2.25 -18.94 13.42
CA VAL A 233 -2.67 -19.10 12.01
C VAL A 233 -4.01 -18.40 11.77
N THR A 234 -4.95 -18.51 12.71
CA THR A 234 -6.24 -17.82 12.58
C THR A 234 -6.07 -16.30 12.63
N GLU A 235 -5.19 -15.79 13.49
CA GLU A 235 -4.85 -14.36 13.59
C GLU A 235 -4.15 -13.84 12.32
N LEU A 236 -3.22 -14.60 11.74
CA LEU A 236 -2.58 -14.24 10.47
C LEU A 236 -3.57 -14.18 9.31
N LEU A 237 -4.54 -15.09 9.28
CA LEU A 237 -5.54 -15.22 8.22
C LEU A 237 -6.83 -14.46 8.51
N GLN A 238 -6.92 -13.78 9.67
CA GLN A 238 -8.00 -12.84 9.91
C GLN A 238 -7.88 -11.73 8.90
N LYS A 239 -8.94 -11.56 8.10
CA LYS A 239 -9.05 -10.44 7.16
C LYS A 239 -8.83 -9.12 7.91
N PRO A 240 -8.13 -8.14 7.32
CA PRO A 240 -7.76 -6.88 7.96
C PRO A 240 -8.93 -6.03 8.50
N ASP A 241 -10.19 -6.39 8.22
CA ASP A 241 -11.40 -5.76 8.77
C ASP A 241 -11.45 -5.64 10.31
N GLN A 242 -10.61 -6.39 11.05
CA GLN A 242 -10.52 -6.29 12.52
C GLN A 242 -9.23 -5.65 13.05
N ARG A 243 -8.27 -5.31 12.19
CA ARG A 243 -7.11 -4.47 12.59
C ARG A 243 -7.26 -2.99 12.22
N GLU A 244 -8.12 -2.64 11.27
CA GLU A 244 -8.41 -1.23 10.93
C GLU A 244 -9.65 -0.68 11.65
N LYS A 245 -9.78 -0.96 12.95
CA LYS A 245 -10.56 -0.08 13.85
C LYS A 245 -9.65 0.85 14.65
N GLU A 246 -8.45 1.06 14.14
CA GLU A 246 -7.61 2.19 14.50
C GLU A 246 -8.03 3.34 13.60
N THR A 247 -8.65 4.34 14.21
CA THR A 247 -8.72 5.70 13.68
C THR A 247 -7.34 6.00 13.08
N LEU A 248 -7.25 6.27 11.76
CA LEU A 248 -5.97 6.57 11.12
C LEU A 248 -5.16 7.45 12.06
N SER A 249 -3.98 6.98 12.46
CA SER A 249 -3.16 7.76 13.38
C SER A 249 -2.93 9.12 12.74
N GLU A 250 -2.92 10.20 13.53
CA GLU A 250 -2.68 11.55 13.04
C GLU A 250 -1.41 11.61 12.15
N ALA A 251 -0.42 10.75 12.46
CA ALA A 251 0.80 10.55 11.67
C ALA A 251 0.55 9.95 10.27
N GLU A 252 -0.38 9.01 10.12
CA GLU A 252 -0.71 8.39 8.83
C GLU A 252 -1.52 9.34 7.94
N ILE A 253 -2.46 10.08 8.53
CA ILE A 253 -3.19 11.15 7.84
C ILE A 253 -2.20 12.20 7.34
N SER A 254 -1.30 12.65 8.21
CA SER A 254 -0.25 13.60 7.86
C SER A 254 0.62 13.10 6.70
N THR A 255 1.08 11.85 6.76
CA THR A 255 1.90 11.25 5.69
C THR A 255 1.15 11.20 4.36
N LYS A 256 -0.13 10.80 4.37
CA LYS A 256 -0.97 10.77 3.16
C LYS A 256 -1.18 12.17 2.57
N ILE A 257 -1.38 13.19 3.41
CA ILE A 257 -1.52 14.58 2.96
C ILE A 257 -0.21 15.07 2.32
N GLN A 258 0.94 14.85 2.97
CA GLN A 258 2.25 15.25 2.44
C GLN A 258 2.58 14.56 1.11
N GLN A 259 2.13 13.32 0.94
CA GLN A 259 2.36 12.56 -0.29
C GLN A 259 1.47 13.00 -1.46
N HIS A 260 0.37 13.71 -1.18
CA HIS A 260 -0.62 14.11 -2.17
C HIS A 260 -0.04 15.07 -3.22
N SER A 261 -0.32 14.81 -4.49
CA SER A 261 0.25 15.54 -5.63
C SER A 261 -0.05 17.04 -5.61
N LYS A 262 -1.30 17.42 -5.28
CA LYS A 262 -1.71 18.84 -5.14
C LYS A 262 -0.91 19.56 -4.04
N VAL A 263 -0.74 18.93 -2.88
CA VAL A 263 0.01 19.51 -1.73
C VAL A 263 1.48 19.70 -2.10
N LYS A 264 2.12 18.68 -2.69
CA LYS A 264 3.51 18.78 -3.19
C LYS A 264 3.69 19.89 -4.22
N ARG A 265 2.75 20.02 -5.14
CA ARG A 265 2.78 21.07 -6.18
C ARG A 265 2.75 22.46 -5.56
N HIS A 266 1.80 22.73 -4.67
CA HIS A 266 1.68 24.04 -4.03
C HIS A 266 2.87 24.32 -3.08
N TYR A 267 3.38 23.31 -2.38
CA TYR A 267 4.62 23.42 -1.62
C TYR A 267 5.80 23.87 -2.50
N ALA A 268 5.96 23.25 -3.68
CA ALA A 268 7.00 23.66 -4.63
C ALA A 268 6.80 25.09 -5.15
N GLN A 269 5.56 25.53 -5.37
CA GLN A 269 5.26 26.92 -5.74
C GLN A 269 5.64 27.92 -4.65
N ILE A 270 5.39 27.60 -3.37
CA ILE A 270 5.84 28.43 -2.25
C ILE A 270 7.35 28.56 -2.28
N LYS A 271 8.09 27.45 -2.43
CA LYS A 271 9.56 27.50 -2.51
C LYS A 271 10.06 28.36 -3.65
N TYR A 272 9.46 28.20 -4.83
CA TYR A 272 9.79 29.00 -6.01
C TYR A 272 9.57 30.50 -5.75
N TRP A 273 8.41 30.89 -5.22
CA TRP A 273 8.12 32.30 -4.98
C TRP A 273 8.93 32.87 -3.80
N CYS A 274 9.28 32.06 -2.80
CA CYS A 274 10.21 32.47 -1.75
C CYS A 274 11.61 32.79 -2.33
N GLU A 275 12.08 31.97 -3.27
CA GLU A 275 13.32 32.23 -3.99
C GLU A 275 13.26 33.53 -4.80
N VAL A 276 12.16 33.75 -5.52
CA VAL A 276 11.95 34.98 -6.31
C VAL A 276 11.87 36.23 -5.43
N VAL A 277 11.11 36.17 -4.35
CA VAL A 277 10.81 37.33 -3.49
C VAL A 277 11.98 37.65 -2.56
N PHE A 278 12.57 36.63 -1.94
CA PHE A 278 13.55 36.82 -0.86
C PHE A 278 14.97 36.35 -1.23
N GLY A 279 15.15 35.64 -2.34
CA GLY A 279 16.40 34.97 -2.69
C GLY A 279 16.70 33.77 -1.79
N ASN A 280 15.68 33.21 -1.15
CA ASN A 280 15.81 32.05 -0.27
C ASN A 280 14.52 31.22 -0.26
N ALA A 281 14.56 30.09 -0.94
CA ALA A 281 13.45 29.13 -1.07
C ALA A 281 12.91 28.55 0.25
N ASN A 282 13.69 28.59 1.35
CA ASN A 282 13.32 27.93 2.61
C ASN A 282 12.91 28.92 3.71
N ILE A 283 12.82 30.22 3.41
CA ILE A 283 12.59 31.26 4.42
C ILE A 283 11.26 31.12 5.16
N LEU A 284 10.22 30.59 4.49
CA LEU A 284 8.91 30.36 5.09
C LEU A 284 8.70 28.92 5.58
N GLN A 285 9.74 28.09 5.70
CA GLN A 285 9.59 26.67 6.04
C GLN A 285 8.81 26.44 7.34
N SER A 286 9.08 27.22 8.39
CA SER A 286 8.33 27.12 9.67
C SER A 286 6.86 27.50 9.51
N GLN A 287 6.56 28.50 8.67
CA GLN A 287 5.20 28.93 8.40
C GLN A 287 4.46 27.89 7.58
N VAL A 288 5.12 27.27 6.61
CA VAL A 288 4.53 26.19 5.81
C VAL A 288 4.23 24.96 6.66
N GLU A 289 5.08 24.63 7.64
CA GLU A 289 4.77 23.59 8.63
C GLU A 289 3.57 24.00 9.50
N THR A 290 3.52 25.25 9.95
CA THR A 290 2.38 25.78 10.71
C THR A 290 1.07 25.72 9.90
N LEU A 291 1.11 26.07 8.61
CA LEU A 291 -0.03 25.96 7.69
C LEU A 291 -0.44 24.50 7.46
N PHE A 292 0.52 23.58 7.45
CA PHE A 292 0.23 22.16 7.31
C PHE A 292 -0.55 21.61 8.51
N GLN A 293 -0.17 22.03 9.72
CA GLN A 293 -0.89 21.66 10.95
C GLN A 293 -2.25 22.36 11.03
N SER A 294 -2.25 23.68 10.82
CA SER A 294 -3.40 24.58 10.96
C SER A 294 -3.56 25.47 9.72
N PRO A 295 -4.34 25.04 8.71
CA PRO A 295 -4.57 25.81 7.50
C PRO A 295 -5.15 27.22 7.74
N GLU A 296 -5.87 27.43 8.84
CA GLU A 296 -6.41 28.74 9.26
C GLU A 296 -5.32 29.80 9.49
N ALA A 297 -4.08 29.37 9.76
CA ALA A 297 -2.94 30.28 9.91
C ALA A 297 -2.60 31.05 8.61
N ILE A 298 -3.18 30.66 7.46
CA ILE A 298 -3.00 31.36 6.19
C ILE A 298 -3.36 32.83 6.27
N GLU A 299 -4.45 33.19 6.96
CA GLU A 299 -4.90 34.58 7.03
C GLU A 299 -3.85 35.45 7.74
N THR A 300 -3.32 34.94 8.85
CA THR A 300 -2.25 35.62 9.60
C THR A 300 -0.98 35.74 8.76
N LEU A 301 -0.58 34.66 8.07
CA LEU A 301 0.60 34.68 7.21
C LEU A 301 0.45 35.68 6.06
N ALA A 302 -0.71 35.71 5.40
CA ALA A 302 -1.01 36.64 4.33
C ALA A 302 -0.97 38.09 4.82
N GLN A 303 -1.56 38.39 5.98
CA GLN A 303 -1.49 39.71 6.60
C GLN A 303 -0.05 40.14 6.92
N GLN A 304 0.78 39.23 7.44
CA GLN A 304 2.20 39.50 7.71
C GLN A 304 2.99 39.77 6.43
N LEU A 305 2.76 38.98 5.37
CA LEU A 305 3.43 39.15 4.08
C LEU A 305 3.01 40.44 3.38
N VAL A 306 1.74 40.85 3.48
CA VAL A 306 1.26 42.12 2.91
C VAL A 306 1.73 43.31 3.74
N GLY A 307 1.61 43.23 5.06
CA GLY A 307 1.86 44.36 5.96
C GLY A 307 3.34 44.65 6.19
N ASN A 308 4.17 43.61 6.33
CA ASN A 308 5.60 43.76 6.51
C ASN A 308 6.38 42.52 6.02
N PRO A 309 6.53 42.34 4.69
CA PRO A 309 7.25 41.19 4.13
C PRO A 309 8.73 41.17 4.55
N GLN A 310 9.31 42.33 4.88
CA GLN A 310 10.68 42.45 5.34
C GLN A 310 10.91 41.91 6.75
N SER A 311 9.84 41.64 7.52
CA SER A 311 9.93 40.95 8.82
C SER A 311 10.44 39.51 8.69
N PHE A 312 10.18 38.86 7.55
CA PHE A 312 10.70 37.52 7.25
C PHE A 312 12.12 37.60 6.70
N HIS A 313 12.30 38.40 5.64
CA HIS A 313 13.61 38.59 5.01
C HIS A 313 13.61 39.80 4.08
N LYS A 314 14.80 40.34 3.80
CA LYS A 314 14.95 41.38 2.78
C LYS A 314 14.53 40.87 1.40
N TYR A 315 13.91 41.73 0.59
CA TYR A 315 13.64 41.43 -0.81
C TYR A 315 14.94 41.14 -1.57
N ALA A 316 14.84 40.23 -2.55
CA ALA A 316 15.89 40.00 -3.52
C ALA A 316 16.18 41.29 -4.32
N GLY A 317 17.41 41.38 -4.85
CA GLY A 317 17.86 42.54 -5.62
C GLY A 317 18.14 43.79 -4.78
N ILE A 318 18.47 44.87 -5.48
CA ILE A 318 18.99 46.12 -4.91
C ILE A 318 17.97 47.24 -5.17
N SER A 319 17.72 48.04 -4.14
CA SER A 319 17.01 49.32 -4.22
C SER A 319 17.92 50.39 -3.62
N LEU A 320 18.41 51.31 -4.44
CA LEU A 320 19.28 52.41 -3.99
C LEU A 320 18.61 53.73 -4.36
N CYS A 321 18.29 54.56 -3.36
CA CYS A 321 17.63 55.85 -3.54
C CYS A 321 16.36 55.80 -4.42
N GLY A 322 15.58 54.71 -4.33
CA GLY A 322 14.36 54.51 -5.12
C GLY A 322 14.57 53.87 -6.50
N PHE A 323 15.82 53.74 -6.97
CA PHE A 323 16.14 52.99 -8.19
C PHE A 323 16.22 51.49 -7.89
N LYS A 324 15.30 50.73 -8.50
CA LYS A 324 15.15 49.28 -8.34
C LYS A 324 15.73 48.56 -9.54
N ASN A 325 16.59 47.58 -9.30
CA ASN A 325 17.04 46.70 -10.37
C ASN A 325 15.95 45.68 -10.76
N GLN A 326 16.17 44.95 -11.86
CA GLN A 326 15.17 44.00 -12.37
C GLN A 326 14.80 42.92 -11.34
N ALA A 327 15.79 42.39 -10.62
CA ALA A 327 15.57 41.42 -9.57
C ALA A 327 14.66 41.97 -8.46
N ARG A 328 14.86 43.24 -8.04
CA ARG A 328 14.01 43.90 -7.04
C ARG A 328 12.57 44.10 -7.54
N ARG A 329 12.39 44.54 -8.79
CA ARG A 329 11.03 44.69 -9.37
C ARG A 329 10.31 43.36 -9.46
N HIS A 330 11.02 42.30 -9.85
CA HIS A 330 10.45 40.96 -9.94
C HIS A 330 10.10 40.39 -8.55
N ALA A 331 10.95 40.63 -7.55
CA ALA A 331 10.70 40.24 -6.16
C ALA A 331 9.45 40.91 -5.57
N GLU A 332 9.27 42.21 -5.81
CA GLU A 332 8.08 42.94 -5.34
C GLU A 332 6.80 42.49 -6.05
N ALA A 333 6.85 42.25 -7.37
CA ALA A 333 5.72 41.71 -8.11
C ALA A 333 5.39 40.25 -7.74
N GLY A 334 6.40 39.48 -7.34
CA GLY A 334 6.24 38.07 -6.92
C GLY A 334 5.55 37.89 -5.57
N LEU A 335 5.41 38.94 -4.77
CA LEU A 335 4.83 38.83 -3.42
C LEU A 335 3.36 38.38 -3.45
N SER A 336 2.54 38.91 -4.37
CA SER A 336 1.14 38.46 -4.49
C SER A 336 1.07 36.98 -4.86
N HIS A 337 1.95 36.53 -5.76
CA HIS A 337 2.01 35.12 -6.15
C HIS A 337 2.50 34.21 -5.03
N LEU A 338 3.38 34.71 -4.14
CA LEU A 338 3.76 33.98 -2.94
C LEU A 338 2.57 33.80 -1.99
N ILE A 339 1.78 34.85 -1.79
CA ILE A 339 0.58 34.80 -0.95
C ILE A 339 -0.44 33.83 -1.56
N ASP A 340 -0.71 33.94 -2.87
CA ASP A 340 -1.60 33.02 -3.58
C ASP A 340 -1.11 31.58 -3.49
N ALA A 341 0.20 31.33 -3.58
CA ALA A 341 0.77 29.99 -3.46
C ALA A 341 0.59 29.41 -2.04
N ALA A 342 0.74 30.24 -1.00
CA ALA A 342 0.47 29.85 0.38
C ALA A 342 -1.02 29.54 0.60
N ASP A 343 -1.92 30.33 0.03
CA ASP A 343 -3.37 30.14 0.12
C ASP A 343 -3.84 28.87 -0.58
N ASN A 344 -3.34 28.63 -1.79
CA ASN A 344 -3.58 27.40 -2.52
C ASN A 344 -3.04 26.17 -1.76
N TYR A 345 -1.91 26.29 -1.09
CA TYR A 345 -1.36 25.22 -0.25
C TYR A 345 -2.26 24.91 0.95
N ALA A 346 -2.69 25.93 1.70
CA ALA A 346 -3.61 25.76 2.83
C ALA A 346 -4.92 25.11 2.38
N THR A 347 -5.49 25.58 1.27
CA THR A 347 -6.70 25.02 0.67
C THR A 347 -6.50 23.56 0.27
N ALA A 348 -5.38 23.23 -0.39
CA ALA A 348 -5.09 21.86 -0.79
C ALA A 348 -4.91 20.93 0.41
N VAL A 349 -4.26 21.38 1.50
CA VAL A 349 -4.13 20.60 2.74
C VAL A 349 -5.51 20.33 3.34
N THR A 350 -6.38 21.34 3.45
CA THR A 350 -7.75 21.19 3.96
C THR A 350 -8.56 20.21 3.13
N GLN A 351 -8.57 20.37 1.80
CA GLN A 351 -9.33 19.50 0.89
C GLN A 351 -8.86 18.04 0.97
N VAL A 352 -7.54 17.83 0.98
CA VAL A 352 -6.99 16.47 1.06
C VAL A 352 -7.31 15.85 2.42
N ARG A 353 -7.16 16.61 3.51
CA ARG A 353 -7.53 16.15 4.87
C ARG A 353 -9.00 15.74 4.92
N GLU A 354 -9.89 16.56 4.37
CA GLU A 354 -11.32 16.25 4.31
C GLU A 354 -11.61 15.01 3.44
N SER A 355 -11.00 14.91 2.26
CA SER A 355 -11.20 13.76 1.37
C SER A 355 -10.78 12.44 2.00
N ILE A 356 -9.70 12.44 2.78
CA ILE A 356 -9.22 11.27 3.52
C ILE A 356 -10.24 10.90 4.59
N LEU A 357 -10.69 11.86 5.42
CA LEU A 357 -11.68 11.62 6.47
C LEU A 357 -13.02 11.12 5.90
N GLN A 358 -13.49 11.70 4.79
CA GLN A 358 -14.72 11.27 4.11
C GLN A 358 -14.60 9.84 3.54
N THR A 359 -13.45 9.50 2.95
CA THR A 359 -13.18 8.15 2.44
C THR A 359 -13.24 7.11 3.56
N GLU A 360 -12.71 7.43 4.74
CA GLU A 360 -12.78 6.55 5.90
C GLU A 360 -14.21 6.40 6.45
N GLN A 361 -14.98 7.50 6.51
CA GLN A 361 -16.39 7.42 6.92
C GLN A 361 -17.24 6.59 5.93
N ALA A 362 -16.97 6.70 4.63
CA ALA A 362 -17.66 5.94 3.59
C ALA A 362 -17.34 4.44 3.65
N LYS A 363 -16.09 4.07 3.95
CA LYS A 363 -15.71 2.68 4.24
C LYS A 363 -16.44 2.17 5.47
N GLN A 364 -16.45 2.93 6.57
CA GLN A 364 -17.12 2.52 7.81
C GLN A 364 -18.63 2.24 7.62
N LYS A 365 -19.33 3.06 6.83
CA LYS A 365 -20.75 2.85 6.50
C LYS A 365 -21.01 1.63 5.61
N ARG A 366 -20.05 1.22 4.77
CA ARG A 366 -20.17 0.01 3.93
C ARG A 366 -19.97 -1.30 4.70
N HIS A 367 -19.28 -1.28 5.83
CA HIS A 367 -19.10 -2.46 6.70
C HIS A 367 -20.19 -2.59 7.79
N GLU A 368 -21.14 -1.65 7.88
CA GLU A 368 -22.28 -1.67 8.81
C GLU A 368 -23.63 -2.15 8.21
N PRO A 369 -23.68 -3.09 7.26
CA PRO A 369 -24.91 -3.87 7.06
C PRO A 369 -24.62 -5.38 6.98
N SER A 370 -24.03 -5.97 8.02
CA SER A 370 -24.00 -7.45 8.13
C SER A 370 -24.34 -8.00 9.53
N SER A 371 -24.63 -7.16 10.52
CA SER A 371 -25.07 -7.62 11.86
C SER A 371 -26.56 -7.42 12.14
N LYS A 372 -27.31 -6.68 11.31
CA LYS A 372 -28.76 -6.51 11.49
C LYS A 372 -29.62 -7.52 10.72
N GLN A 373 -29.09 -8.14 9.66
CA GLN A 373 -29.87 -9.06 8.82
C GLN A 373 -30.03 -10.47 9.44
N THR A 374 -29.20 -10.84 10.42
CA THR A 374 -29.32 -12.12 11.15
C THR A 374 -30.29 -12.05 12.34
N GLN A 375 -30.67 -10.85 12.79
CA GLN A 375 -31.66 -10.67 13.85
C GLN A 375 -33.09 -10.69 13.30
N ASP A 376 -33.33 -10.07 12.14
CA ASP A 376 -34.66 -10.09 11.49
C ASP A 376 -35.04 -11.47 10.95
N LEU A 377 -34.08 -12.25 10.43
CA LEU A 377 -34.35 -13.63 10.02
C LEU A 377 -34.73 -14.52 11.20
N HIS A 378 -34.10 -14.38 12.37
CA HIS A 378 -34.47 -15.13 13.57
C HIS A 378 -35.78 -14.67 14.22
N GLN A 379 -36.16 -13.40 14.06
CA GLN A 379 -37.43 -12.88 14.58
C GLN A 379 -38.61 -13.26 13.67
N GLN A 380 -38.44 -13.25 12.35
CA GLN A 380 -39.44 -13.78 11.41
C GLN A 380 -39.60 -15.30 11.53
N GLN A 381 -38.52 -16.06 11.75
CA GLN A 381 -38.65 -17.52 11.96
C GLN A 381 -39.35 -17.88 13.27
N ARG A 382 -39.25 -17.04 14.31
CA ARG A 382 -39.99 -17.23 15.57
C ARG A 382 -41.48 -16.85 15.46
N LEU A 383 -41.83 -15.90 14.59
CA LEU A 383 -43.23 -15.54 14.34
C LEU A 383 -43.94 -16.57 13.45
N SER A 384 -43.24 -17.18 12.49
CA SER A 384 -43.81 -18.23 11.63
C SER A 384 -44.00 -19.59 12.31
N GLN A 385 -43.33 -19.86 13.44
CA GLN A 385 -43.52 -21.11 14.20
C GLN A 385 -44.65 -21.02 15.25
N SER A 386 -45.23 -19.85 15.47
CA SER A 386 -46.34 -19.66 16.43
C SER A 386 -47.74 -19.81 15.82
N VAL A 387 -47.87 -19.92 14.49
CA VAL A 387 -49.17 -20.06 13.80
C VAL A 387 -49.27 -21.48 13.25
N GLY A 388 -49.40 -22.44 14.15
CA GLY A 388 -49.43 -23.84 13.76
C GLY A 388 -49.65 -24.81 14.91
N ARG A 389 -50.38 -24.42 15.96
CA ARG A 389 -50.98 -25.40 16.86
C ARG A 389 -52.03 -24.78 17.76
N THR A 390 -53.15 -25.49 17.84
CA THR A 390 -54.19 -25.48 18.89
C THR A 390 -55.52 -24.86 18.43
N GLU A 391 -56.27 -25.65 17.66
CA GLU A 391 -57.74 -25.67 17.77
C GLU A 391 -58.17 -26.78 18.74
N HIS A 392 -59.30 -26.54 19.40
CA HIS A 392 -60.03 -27.34 20.41
C HIS A 392 -59.45 -27.23 21.85
N SER A 393 -60.18 -26.84 22.90
CA SER A 393 -61.61 -26.97 23.16
C SER A 393 -62.10 -25.98 24.25
N THR A 394 -63.20 -25.29 23.93
CA THR A 394 -64.41 -25.00 24.75
C THR A 394 -64.38 -24.75 26.27
N VAL A 395 -65.00 -23.59 26.62
CA VAL A 395 -66.14 -23.39 27.56
C VAL A 395 -65.87 -22.81 28.97
N THR A 396 -66.20 -21.50 29.09
CA THR A 396 -67.15 -20.85 30.04
C THR A 396 -66.66 -20.18 31.34
N HIS A 397 -66.80 -18.82 31.33
CA HIS A 397 -67.27 -17.83 32.35
C HIS A 397 -66.65 -17.86 33.78
N GLU A 398 -66.43 -16.76 34.52
CA GLU A 398 -67.04 -15.42 34.61
C GLU A 398 -66.21 -14.52 35.56
N GLU A 399 -66.37 -13.18 35.46
CA GLU A 399 -66.20 -12.09 36.47
C GLU A 399 -64.92 -11.98 37.36
N ALA A 400 -64.46 -10.85 37.89
CA ALA A 400 -64.64 -9.40 37.72
C ALA A 400 -63.61 -8.69 38.65
N THR A 401 -63.43 -7.37 38.47
CA THR A 401 -63.04 -6.34 39.47
C THR A 401 -61.59 -6.10 39.94
N THR A 402 -61.06 -4.89 39.60
CA THR A 402 -60.42 -3.83 40.43
C THR A 402 -59.19 -4.16 41.32
N SER A 403 -58.30 -3.26 41.77
CA SER A 403 -57.85 -1.87 41.53
C SER A 403 -56.88 -1.55 42.70
N THR A 404 -55.82 -0.76 42.46
CA THR A 404 -55.29 0.29 43.38
C THR A 404 -54.25 0.01 44.52
N GLN A 405 -53.23 0.90 44.53
CA GLN A 405 -52.33 1.45 45.59
C GLN A 405 -51.22 0.58 46.22
N GLN A 406 -49.92 0.96 46.17
CA GLN A 406 -49.16 2.08 46.79
C GLN A 406 -48.97 1.99 48.32
N ARG A 407 -47.69 1.83 48.76
CA ARG A 407 -46.94 2.58 49.79
C ARG A 407 -45.56 1.90 50.01
N GLU A 408 -44.39 2.56 49.91
CA GLU A 408 -43.80 3.58 50.82
C GLU A 408 -43.43 2.92 52.18
N THR A 409 -42.23 2.94 52.81
CA THR A 409 -41.05 3.84 52.94
C THR A 409 -39.98 3.05 53.74
N ASP A 410 -38.66 3.12 53.50
CA ASP A 410 -37.64 4.02 54.10
C ASP A 410 -36.66 3.32 55.10
N ILE A 411 -35.50 3.97 55.31
CA ILE A 411 -34.47 3.84 56.37
C ILE A 411 -33.39 2.76 56.12
N ARG A 412 -32.12 3.03 55.74
CA ARG A 412 -31.02 3.91 56.26
C ARG A 412 -30.09 3.23 57.32
N LEU A 413 -28.84 3.03 56.89
CA LEU A 413 -27.54 3.08 57.60
C LEU A 413 -26.92 1.93 58.45
N ARG A 414 -25.68 1.60 58.03
CA ARG A 414 -24.36 1.53 58.74
C ARG A 414 -23.93 0.32 59.60
N LYS A 415 -22.69 -0.10 59.25
CA LYS A 415 -21.55 -0.57 60.06
C LYS A 415 -21.67 -1.93 60.78
N THR A 416 -20.70 -2.83 60.57
CA THR A 416 -19.50 -2.92 61.45
C THR A 416 -18.39 -3.80 60.86
N VAL A 417 -17.17 -3.52 61.31
CA VAL A 417 -15.87 -4.13 61.01
C VAL A 417 -15.47 -5.01 62.21
N ILE A 418 -14.93 -6.20 61.91
CA ILE A 418 -13.87 -7.01 62.55
C ILE A 418 -13.64 -6.91 64.07
N SER A 419 -13.58 -8.07 64.73
CA SER A 419 -12.61 -8.42 65.80
C SER A 419 -12.61 -9.94 66.05
N LYS A 420 -11.46 -10.62 65.94
CA LYS A 420 -10.98 -11.56 66.98
C LYS A 420 -9.53 -12.01 66.76
N GLU A 421 -8.77 -11.73 67.80
CA GLU A 421 -7.38 -12.04 68.16
C GLU A 421 -7.21 -13.50 68.62
N MET A 422 -6.01 -14.06 68.49
CA MET A 422 -5.34 -14.90 69.51
C MET A 422 -3.87 -15.16 69.13
N ALA A 423 -3.01 -14.82 70.08
CA ALA A 423 -1.57 -15.06 70.13
C ALA A 423 -1.24 -16.51 70.55
N PHE A 424 0.01 -16.93 70.34
CA PHE A 424 0.85 -17.53 71.38
C PHE A 424 2.32 -17.48 70.96
N ALA A 425 3.17 -17.07 71.90
CA ALA A 425 4.63 -17.12 71.85
C ALA A 425 5.12 -18.22 72.80
N ASN A 426 6.18 -18.93 72.39
CA ASN A 426 7.41 -19.16 73.15
C ASN A 426 8.48 -19.74 72.23
#